data_AF-A0A7X9S0J4-F1
#
_entry.id   AF-A0A7X9S0J4-F1
#
_cell.length_a   1.000
_cell.length_b   1.000
_cell.length_c   1.000
_cell.angle_alpha   90.00
_cell.angle_beta   90.00
_cell.angle_gamma   90.00
#
_symmetry.space_group_name_H-M   'P 1'
#
loop_
_entity.id
_entity.type
_entity.pdbx_description
1 polymer ?
#
loop_
_entity_poly.entity_id
_entity_poly.type
_entity_poly.pdbx_seq_one_letter_code
_entity_poly.pdbx_strand_id
1 'polypeptide(L)'
;MSDKEKLYEILGELLFVVAKADGVIQDEEKEALETYFKDHPYGKDIRWSFNYEAKRNTPADVVYNKVIDYCKHYGPANEYQEFIKAMEVVAEAADGIDDNETAVMQSFSQDLLTRFKNDIDAMQS
;
A
#
# COMPACT_ATOMS: atom_id res chain seq x y z
N MET A 1 7.15 -5.34 -17.96
CA MET A 1 6.48 -4.60 -16.88
C MET A 1 6.98 -3.18 -16.95
N SER A 2 6.07 -2.22 -17.07
CA SER A 2 6.33 -0.78 -17.01
C SER A 2 6.44 -0.30 -15.57
N ASP A 3 7.01 0.87 -15.37
CA ASP A 3 7.13 1.49 -14.04
C ASP A 3 5.75 1.73 -13.40
N LYS A 4 4.73 2.04 -14.20
CA LYS A 4 3.33 2.15 -13.76
C LYS A 4 2.77 0.82 -13.28
N GLU A 5 2.93 -0.26 -14.06
CA GLU A 5 2.46 -1.59 -13.65
C GLU A 5 3.13 -2.03 -12.34
N LYS A 6 4.44 -1.76 -12.20
CA LYS A 6 5.17 -2.09 -10.98
C LYS A 6 4.72 -1.24 -9.79
N LEU A 7 4.41 0.04 -9.99
CA LEU A 7 3.86 0.90 -8.96
C LEU A 7 2.52 0.35 -8.43
N TYR A 8 1.62 -0.10 -9.29
CA TYR A 8 0.35 -0.69 -8.85
C TYR A 8 0.51 -2.12 -8.28
N GLU A 9 1.53 -2.87 -8.67
CA GLU A 9 1.89 -4.10 -7.94
C GLU A 9 2.26 -3.76 -6.48
N ILE A 10 3.04 -2.69 -6.28
CA ILE A 10 3.44 -2.20 -4.94
C ILE A 10 2.23 -1.70 -4.14
N LEU A 11 1.20 -1.14 -4.78
CA LEU A 11 -0.06 -0.85 -4.11
C LEU A 11 -0.69 -2.12 -3.51
N GLY A 12 -0.79 -3.21 -4.28
CA GLY A 12 -1.36 -4.45 -3.75
C GLY A 12 -0.59 -5.02 -2.56
N GLU A 13 0.73 -4.89 -2.56
CA GLU A 13 1.58 -5.25 -1.43
C GLU A 13 1.35 -4.35 -0.22
N LEU A 14 1.17 -3.04 -0.42
CA LEU A 14 0.83 -2.10 0.63
C LEU A 14 -0.53 -2.41 1.26
N LEU A 15 -1.54 -2.73 0.45
CA LEU A 15 -2.86 -3.12 0.95
C LEU A 15 -2.80 -4.41 1.77
N PHE A 16 -1.90 -5.35 1.41
CA PHE A 16 -1.64 -6.53 2.22
C PHE A 16 -1.08 -6.16 3.60
N VAL A 17 -0.16 -5.19 3.67
CA VAL A 17 0.41 -4.75 4.96
C VAL A 17 -0.68 -4.16 5.84
N VAL A 18 -1.54 -3.31 5.29
CA VAL A 18 -2.67 -2.69 6.02
C VAL A 18 -3.58 -3.78 6.57
N ALA A 19 -4.10 -4.66 5.69
CA ALA A 19 -5.02 -5.72 6.09
C ALA A 19 -4.41 -6.80 7.00
N LYS A 20 -3.08 -6.83 7.13
CA LYS A 20 -2.36 -7.77 8.00
C LYS A 20 -1.88 -7.10 9.28
N ALA A 21 -2.14 -5.81 9.49
CA ALA A 21 -1.57 -5.02 10.57
C ALA A 21 -1.95 -5.57 11.96
N ASP A 22 -3.19 -6.06 12.11
CA ASP A 22 -3.71 -6.71 13.32
C ASP A 22 -3.31 -8.20 13.45
N GLY A 23 -2.64 -8.73 12.43
CA GLY A 23 -2.19 -10.12 12.33
C GLY A 23 -3.14 -11.06 11.56
N VAL A 24 -4.33 -10.63 11.15
CA VAL A 24 -5.31 -11.48 10.43
C VAL A 24 -6.04 -10.68 9.34
N ILE A 25 -5.90 -11.11 8.09
CA ILE A 25 -6.66 -10.54 6.98
C ILE A 25 -8.10 -11.07 7.02
N GLN A 26 -9.05 -10.16 7.12
CA GLN A 26 -10.48 -10.42 7.18
C GLN A 26 -11.03 -10.63 5.76
N ASP A 27 -12.11 -11.39 5.62
CA ASP A 27 -12.63 -11.75 4.29
C ASP A 27 -13.32 -10.55 3.62
N GLU A 28 -13.88 -9.65 4.42
CA GLU A 28 -14.49 -8.39 4.04
C GLU A 28 -13.48 -7.45 3.37
N GLU A 29 -12.24 -7.38 3.88
CA GLU A 29 -11.16 -6.60 3.29
C GLU A 29 -10.75 -7.13 1.92
N LYS A 30 -10.73 -8.47 1.76
CA LYS A 30 -10.46 -9.11 0.46
C LYS A 30 -11.57 -8.81 -0.53
N GLU A 31 -12.82 -8.88 -0.10
CA GLU A 31 -13.97 -8.57 -0.96
C GLU A 31 -14.00 -7.10 -1.36
N ALA A 32 -13.67 -6.19 -0.43
CA ALA A 32 -13.52 -4.77 -0.72
C ALA A 32 -12.40 -4.50 -1.74
N LEU A 33 -11.25 -5.16 -1.59
CA LEU A 33 -10.15 -5.07 -2.56
C LEU A 33 -10.57 -5.57 -3.95
N GLU A 34 -11.25 -6.71 -4.03
CA GLU A 34 -11.76 -7.26 -5.29
C GLU A 34 -12.76 -6.29 -5.96
N THR A 35 -13.69 -5.76 -5.18
CA THR A 35 -14.75 -4.88 -5.65
C THR A 35 -14.22 -3.51 -6.08
N TYR A 36 -13.38 -2.89 -5.25
CA TYR A 36 -12.85 -1.55 -5.48
C TYR A 36 -11.99 -1.47 -6.75
N PHE A 37 -11.21 -2.52 -7.02
CA PHE A 37 -10.32 -2.56 -8.18
C PHE A 37 -10.88 -3.30 -9.40
N LYS A 38 -12.15 -3.72 -9.39
CA LYS A 38 -12.74 -4.55 -10.45
C LYS A 38 -12.52 -3.98 -11.85
N ASP A 39 -12.81 -2.69 -12.03
CA ASP A 39 -12.72 -1.98 -13.31
C ASP A 39 -11.45 -1.12 -13.42
N HIS A 40 -10.52 -1.26 -12.48
CA HIS A 40 -9.28 -0.50 -12.49
C HIS A 40 -8.32 -1.03 -13.57
N PRO A 41 -7.66 -0.18 -14.38
CA PRO A 41 -6.76 -0.63 -15.46
C PRO A 41 -5.64 -1.57 -15.00
N TYR A 42 -5.16 -1.38 -13.76
CA TYR A 42 -4.14 -2.21 -13.12
C TYR A 42 -4.70 -3.11 -12.01
N GLY A 43 -6.03 -3.24 -11.92
CA GLY A 43 -6.69 -3.98 -10.85
C GLY A 43 -6.22 -5.43 -10.75
N LYS A 44 -5.89 -6.05 -11.88
CA LYS A 44 -5.34 -7.41 -11.91
C LYS A 44 -4.00 -7.52 -11.19
N ASP A 45 -3.09 -6.57 -11.39
CA ASP A 45 -1.76 -6.59 -10.78
C ASP A 45 -1.82 -6.32 -9.28
N ILE A 46 -2.67 -5.36 -8.88
CA ILE A 46 -2.97 -5.03 -7.48
C ILE A 46 -3.49 -6.26 -6.74
N ARG A 47 -4.53 -6.91 -7.29
CA ARG A 47 -5.09 -8.13 -6.70
C ARG A 47 -4.09 -9.26 -6.66
N TRP A 48 -3.30 -9.42 -7.71
CA TRP A 48 -2.33 -10.50 -7.80
C TRP A 48 -1.26 -10.39 -6.71
N SER A 49 -0.67 -9.20 -6.50
CA SER A 49 0.40 -9.02 -5.51
C SER A 49 -0.11 -9.10 -4.08
N PHE A 50 -1.30 -8.54 -3.78
CA PHE A 50 -1.96 -8.72 -2.49
C PHE A 50 -2.13 -10.21 -2.15
N ASN A 51 -2.76 -10.96 -3.08
CA ASN A 51 -3.04 -12.38 -2.87
C ASN A 51 -1.76 -13.22 -2.81
N TYR A 52 -0.71 -12.80 -3.52
CA TYR A 52 0.59 -13.45 -3.48
C TYR A 52 1.20 -13.38 -2.08
N GLU A 53 1.24 -12.21 -1.45
CA GLU A 53 1.79 -12.04 -0.10
C GLU A 53 0.89 -12.69 0.95
N ALA A 54 -0.43 -12.57 0.82
CA ALA A 54 -1.40 -13.24 1.68
C ALA A 54 -1.22 -14.76 1.68
N LYS A 55 -1.04 -15.37 0.51
CA LYS A 55 -0.83 -16.82 0.36
C LYS A 55 0.49 -17.28 1.00
N ARG A 56 1.53 -16.44 0.95
CA ARG A 56 2.83 -16.74 1.56
C ARG A 56 2.86 -16.47 3.06
N ASN A 57 1.88 -15.71 3.57
CA ASN A 57 1.85 -15.20 4.93
C ASN A 57 3.19 -14.53 5.29
N THR A 58 3.70 -13.72 4.35
CA THR A 58 4.94 -12.97 4.53
C THR A 58 4.77 -12.00 5.71
N PRO A 59 5.79 -11.79 6.55
CA PRO A 59 5.71 -10.79 7.61
C PRO A 59 5.39 -9.39 7.05
N ALA A 60 4.40 -8.70 7.63
CA ALA A 60 3.91 -7.42 7.13
C ALA A 60 4.99 -6.32 7.14
N ASP A 61 5.87 -6.32 8.13
CA ASP A 61 7.02 -5.41 8.24
C ASP A 61 8.04 -5.59 7.11
N VAL A 62 8.28 -6.83 6.67
CA VAL A 62 9.17 -7.13 5.53
C VAL A 62 8.57 -6.57 4.23
N VAL A 63 7.27 -6.76 4.02
CA VAL A 63 6.58 -6.24 2.83
C VAL A 63 6.51 -4.71 2.88
N TYR A 64 6.24 -4.12 4.04
CA TYR A 64 6.21 -2.66 4.22
C TYR A 64 7.54 -2.00 3.87
N ASN A 65 8.65 -2.54 4.37
CA ASN A 65 9.99 -2.00 4.05
C ASN A 65 10.26 -2.03 2.54
N LYS A 66 9.87 -3.12 1.86
CA LYS A 66 9.99 -3.24 0.39
C LYS A 66 9.14 -2.20 -0.33
N VAL A 67 7.90 -1.99 0.10
CA VAL A 67 6.99 -0.97 -0.47
C VAL A 67 7.61 0.42 -0.34
N ILE A 68 8.07 0.77 0.87
CA ILE A 68 8.66 2.07 1.14
C ILE A 68 9.94 2.28 0.34
N ASP A 69 10.83 1.30 0.29
CA ASP A 69 12.07 1.40 -0.49
C ASP A 69 11.79 1.61 -1.97
N TYR A 70 10.79 0.91 -2.52
CA TYR A 70 10.38 1.13 -3.90
C TYR A 70 9.81 2.54 -4.11
N CYS A 71 8.88 2.99 -3.27
CA CYS A 71 8.27 4.31 -3.41
C CYS A 71 9.29 5.45 -3.26
N LYS A 72 10.28 5.29 -2.37
CA LYS A 72 11.41 6.24 -2.26
C LYS A 72 12.23 6.31 -3.54
N HIS A 73 12.48 5.17 -4.19
CA HIS A 73 13.22 5.12 -5.46
C HIS A 73 12.41 5.65 -6.65
N TYR A 74 11.10 5.37 -6.66
CA TYR A 74 10.18 5.86 -7.68
C TYR A 74 10.06 7.39 -7.65
N GLY A 75 10.14 7.98 -6.45
CA GLY A 75 10.03 9.41 -6.24
C GLY A 75 8.58 9.88 -6.13
N PRO A 76 8.34 11.20 -6.04
CA PRO A 76 7.00 11.76 -5.90
C PRO A 76 6.08 11.38 -7.07
N ALA A 77 4.91 10.84 -6.77
CA ALA A 77 3.93 10.38 -7.73
C ALA A 77 2.50 10.84 -7.36
N ASN A 78 1.67 11.17 -8.34
CA ASN A 78 0.29 11.58 -8.10
C ASN A 78 -0.57 10.40 -7.62
N GLU A 79 -0.19 9.20 -8.02
CA GLU A 79 -0.81 7.92 -7.68
C GLU A 79 -0.84 7.66 -6.17
N TYR A 80 0.07 8.24 -5.38
CA TYR A 80 0.06 8.06 -3.93
C TYR A 80 -1.21 8.60 -3.26
N GLN A 81 -1.93 9.53 -3.88
CA GLN A 81 -3.25 9.94 -3.41
C GLN A 81 -4.28 8.80 -3.54
N GLU A 82 -4.20 8.03 -4.62
CA GLU A 82 -5.02 6.84 -4.80
C GLU A 82 -4.65 5.75 -3.81
N PHE A 83 -3.35 5.60 -3.50
CA PHE A 83 -2.87 4.60 -2.54
C PHE A 83 -3.47 4.85 -1.16
N ILE A 84 -3.41 6.09 -0.68
CA ILE A 84 -3.98 6.49 0.62
C ILE A 84 -5.47 6.15 0.67
N LYS A 85 -6.22 6.54 -0.37
CA LYS A 85 -7.65 6.25 -0.45
C LYS A 85 -7.95 4.75 -0.52
N ALA A 86 -7.14 3.97 -1.23
CA ALA A 86 -7.31 2.53 -1.31
C ALA A 86 -7.07 1.85 0.05
N MET A 87 -6.07 2.31 0.81
CA MET A 87 -5.84 1.81 2.18
C MET A 87 -7.06 2.07 3.06
N GLU A 88 -7.62 3.28 3.03
CA GLU A 88 -8.85 3.62 3.76
C GLU A 88 -10.01 2.70 3.39
N VAL A 89 -10.25 2.49 2.09
CA VAL A 89 -11.38 1.66 1.61
C VAL A 89 -11.25 0.20 2.03
N VAL A 90 -10.03 -0.35 2.02
CA VAL A 90 -9.81 -1.75 2.38
C VAL A 90 -9.91 -1.95 3.88
N ALA A 91 -9.25 -1.12 4.69
CA ALA A 91 -9.28 -1.22 6.15
C ALA A 91 -10.68 -0.96 6.74
N GLU A 92 -11.44 0.00 6.18
CA GLU A 92 -12.80 0.30 6.65
C GLU A 92 -13.80 -0.83 6.38
N ALA A 93 -13.47 -1.80 5.51
CA ALA A 93 -14.42 -2.78 4.99
C ALA A 93 -14.94 -3.79 6.02
N ALA A 94 -14.18 -4.06 7.09
CA ALA A 94 -14.55 -5.09 8.04
C ALA A 94 -15.29 -4.54 9.27
N ASP A 95 -14.58 -3.97 10.25
CA ASP A 95 -15.15 -3.37 11.45
C ASP A 95 -14.73 -1.90 11.65
N GLY A 96 -14.34 -1.24 10.54
CA GLY A 96 -13.71 0.09 10.55
C GLY A 96 -12.21 0.02 10.81
N ILE A 97 -11.53 1.16 10.65
CA ILE A 97 -10.06 1.22 10.76
C ILE A 97 -9.60 1.15 12.23
N ASP A 98 -8.73 0.18 12.55
CA ASP A 98 -8.14 0.02 13.87
C ASP A 98 -6.85 0.85 14.10
N ASP A 99 -6.31 0.81 15.33
CA ASP A 99 -5.09 1.56 15.68
C ASP A 99 -3.84 1.08 14.91
N ASN A 100 -3.75 -0.22 14.59
CA ASN A 100 -2.60 -0.79 13.88
C ASN A 100 -2.63 -0.41 12.40
N GLU A 101 -3.80 -0.50 11.76
CA GLU A 101 -4.03 -0.08 10.38
C GLU A 101 -3.80 1.43 10.22
N THR A 102 -4.35 2.21 11.16
CA THR A 102 -4.12 3.66 11.24
C THR A 102 -2.63 3.96 11.32
N ALA A 103 -1.87 3.22 12.13
CA ALA A 103 -0.43 3.40 12.27
C ALA A 103 0.32 3.12 10.95
N VAL A 104 -0.05 2.08 10.21
CA VAL A 104 0.55 1.78 8.89
C VAL A 104 0.27 2.91 7.90
N MET A 105 -0.97 3.37 7.82
CA MET A 105 -1.38 4.43 6.89
C MET A 105 -0.70 5.77 7.18
N GLN A 106 -0.59 6.13 8.46
CA GLN A 106 0.13 7.34 8.89
C GLN A 106 1.62 7.22 8.62
N SER A 107 2.23 6.05 8.93
CA SER A 107 3.64 5.80 8.68
C SER A 107 3.97 5.91 7.20
N PHE A 108 3.16 5.34 6.31
CA PHE A 108 3.37 5.42 4.87
C PHE A 108 3.44 6.88 4.39
N SER A 109 2.46 7.68 4.80
CA SER A 109 2.38 9.10 4.44
C SER A 109 3.57 9.88 5.00
N GLN A 110 3.92 9.64 6.26
CA GLN A 110 5.01 10.33 6.95
C GLN A 110 6.38 9.97 6.39
N ASP A 111 6.63 8.70 6.07
CA ASP A 111 7.90 8.20 5.54
C ASP A 111 8.20 8.80 4.17
N LEU A 112 7.21 8.83 3.28
CA LEU A 112 7.36 9.45 1.95
C LEU A 112 7.52 10.96 2.04
N LEU A 113 6.69 11.64 2.85
CA LEU A 113 6.83 13.09 3.07
C LEU A 113 8.21 13.46 3.62
N THR A 114 8.70 12.71 4.61
CA THR A 114 10.02 12.95 5.22
C THR A 114 11.13 12.74 4.19
N ARG A 115 11.06 11.65 3.40
CA ARG A 115 12.03 11.39 2.34
C ARG A 115 12.06 12.53 1.32
N PHE A 116 10.90 12.90 0.77
CA PHE A 116 10.84 13.90 -0.31
C PHE A 116 11.29 15.28 0.17
N LYS A 117 11.00 15.66 1.42
CA LYS A 117 11.56 16.88 2.02
C LYS A 117 13.08 16.84 2.08
N ASN A 118 13.66 15.74 2.57
CA ASN A 118 15.12 15.60 2.64
C ASN A 118 15.77 15.65 1.26
N ASP A 119 15.14 15.08 0.23
CA ASP A 119 15.63 15.12 -1.14
C ASP A 119 15.60 16.57 -1.70
N ILE A 120 14.57 17.36 -1.38
CA ILE A 120 14.50 18.80 -1.74
C ILE A 120 15.62 19.59 -1.05
N ASP A 121 15.81 19.38 0.26
CA ASP A 121 16.81 20.10 1.04
C ASP A 121 18.23 19.81 0.51
N ALA A 122 18.51 18.55 0.15
CA ALA A 122 19.79 18.13 -0.44
C ALA A 122 20.04 18.69 -1.84
N MET A 123 19.01 19.07 -2.60
CA MET A 123 19.15 19.75 -3.89
C MET A 123 19.48 21.25 -3.74
N GLN A 124 19.20 21.83 -2.56
CA GLN A 124 19.42 23.24 -2.26
C GLN A 124 20.74 23.51 -1.53
N SER A 125 21.46 22.45 -1.11
CA SER A 125 22.77 22.48 -0.44
C SER A 125 23.93 22.27 -1.40
#